data_AF-A0AAW8LDS3-F1
#
_entry.id   AF-A0AAW8LDS3-F1
#
_cell.length_a   1.000
_cell.length_b   1.000
_cell.length_c   1.000
_cell.angle_alpha   90.00
_cell.angle_beta   90.00
_cell.angle_gamma   90.00
#
_symmetry.space_group_name_H-M   'P 1'
#
loop_
_entity.id
_entity.type
_entity.pdbx_description
1 polymer ?
#
loop_
_entity_poly.entity_id
_entity_poly.type
_entity_poly.pdbx_seq_one_letter_code
_entity_poly.pdbx_strand_id
1 'polypeptide(L)'
;VDRRLWWGAGSRETAEWTARQGLNLMSSTLLTEVTGEGFSHLQAEQIRRYREAWKEAGHDWTPRVSVSRSIFPIVSEVDRKFFALRGEDSHDQIGVIDGLQSTFGRTYAAEPDVLIEQLARDEALHAADTLMLTIPSQLGVDFNLHILQAFAEHVAPALGWQPNTAGPVTGYSLEV
;
A
#
# COMPACT_ATOMS: atom_id res chain seq x y z
N VAL A 1 1.72 -18.59 -16.16
CA VAL A 1 2.71 -17.81 -15.37
C VAL A 1 2.73 -18.32 -13.94
N ASP A 2 3.86 -18.27 -13.25
CA ASP A 2 3.95 -18.68 -11.84
C ASP A 2 3.15 -17.70 -10.96
N ARG A 3 2.23 -18.22 -10.12
CA ARG A 3 1.29 -17.45 -9.28
C ARG A 3 1.97 -16.66 -8.16
N ARG A 4 3.29 -16.83 -7.99
CA ARG A 4 4.12 -16.08 -7.04
C ARG A 4 4.72 -14.81 -7.63
N LEU A 5 4.60 -14.61 -8.94
CA LEU A 5 5.17 -13.44 -9.62
C LEU A 5 4.30 -12.19 -9.39
N TRP A 6 4.96 -11.08 -9.11
CA TRP A 6 4.35 -9.76 -8.90
C TRP A 6 4.98 -8.77 -9.86
N TRP A 7 4.20 -7.78 -10.28
CA TRP A 7 4.68 -6.66 -11.07
C TRP A 7 4.39 -5.33 -10.37
N GLY A 8 5.42 -4.48 -10.27
CA GLY A 8 5.30 -3.12 -9.79
C GLY A 8 4.78 -2.20 -10.89
N ALA A 9 3.49 -1.86 -10.86
CA ALA A 9 2.89 -1.00 -11.88
C ALA A 9 3.04 0.48 -11.53
N GLY A 10 3.71 1.25 -12.40
CA GLY A 10 3.89 2.70 -12.22
C GLY A 10 2.69 3.53 -12.64
N SER A 11 1.83 3.02 -13.52
CA SER A 11 0.63 3.69 -14.04
C SER A 11 -0.57 2.76 -14.16
N ARG A 12 -1.76 3.31 -14.39
CA ARG A 12 -3.00 2.60 -14.73
C ARG A 12 -2.82 1.69 -15.95
N GLU A 13 -2.20 2.19 -17.01
CA GLU A 13 -1.92 1.41 -18.22
C GLU A 13 -1.02 0.19 -17.91
N THR A 14 0.05 0.39 -17.13
CA THR A 14 0.92 -0.74 -16.76
C THR A 14 0.22 -1.73 -15.84
N ALA A 15 -0.77 -1.31 -15.06
CA ALA A 15 -1.60 -2.21 -14.27
C ALA A 15 -2.55 -3.03 -15.15
N GLU A 16 -3.24 -2.42 -16.12
CA GLU A 16 -4.06 -3.14 -17.10
C GLU A 16 -3.22 -4.16 -17.90
N TRP A 17 -2.01 -3.78 -18.31
CA TRP A 17 -1.05 -4.70 -18.94
C TRP A 17 -0.67 -5.86 -18.02
N THR A 18 -0.36 -5.57 -16.75
CA THR A 18 -0.06 -6.57 -15.72
C THR A 18 -1.18 -7.61 -15.60
N ALA A 19 -2.43 -7.14 -15.61
CA ALA A 19 -3.59 -8.00 -15.56
C ALA A 19 -3.65 -8.94 -16.78
N ARG A 20 -3.44 -8.41 -17.99
CA ARG A 20 -3.41 -9.22 -19.22
C ARG A 20 -2.30 -10.27 -19.23
N GLN A 21 -1.16 -9.99 -18.59
CA GLN A 21 -0.07 -10.97 -18.44
C GLN A 21 -0.35 -12.06 -17.40
N GLY A 22 -1.43 -11.92 -16.61
CA GLY A 22 -1.75 -12.87 -15.54
C GLY A 22 -0.80 -12.76 -14.35
N LEU A 23 -0.31 -11.57 -14.01
CA LEU A 23 0.60 -11.35 -12.88
C LEU A 23 -0.12 -10.69 -11.70
N ASN A 24 0.30 -10.96 -10.46
CA ASN A 24 -0.18 -10.20 -9.29
C ASN A 24 0.28 -8.74 -9.40
N LEU A 25 -0.52 -7.81 -8.87
CA LEU A 25 -0.24 -6.37 -8.92
C LEU A 25 0.40 -5.88 -7.62
N MET A 26 1.50 -5.16 -7.73
CA MET A 26 2.05 -4.35 -6.64
C MET A 26 1.96 -2.86 -7.02
N SER A 27 1.19 -2.10 -6.24
CA SER A 27 1.12 -0.64 -6.34
C SER A 27 1.98 -0.02 -5.24
N SER A 28 3.06 0.68 -5.63
CA SER A 28 4.08 1.17 -4.70
C SER A 28 3.65 2.44 -3.94
N THR A 29 4.56 3.14 -3.28
CA THR A 29 4.29 4.43 -2.63
C THR A 29 4.28 5.62 -3.61
N LEU A 30 4.32 5.36 -4.91
CA LEU A 30 4.27 6.37 -5.96
C LEU A 30 3.59 5.81 -7.22
N LEU A 31 2.99 6.70 -8.00
CA LEU A 31 2.49 6.45 -9.36
C LEU A 31 3.00 7.54 -10.30
N THR A 32 3.43 7.17 -11.49
CA THR A 32 3.91 8.07 -12.57
C THR A 32 2.75 8.70 -13.32
N GLU A 33 1.77 9.21 -12.57
CA GLU A 33 0.59 9.90 -13.06
C GLU A 33 0.27 11.07 -12.13
N VAL A 34 -0.22 12.16 -12.71
CA VAL A 34 -0.62 13.36 -11.97
C VAL A 34 -1.98 13.80 -12.50
N THR A 35 -3.03 13.64 -11.66
CA THR A 35 -4.40 14.09 -11.99
C THR A 35 -4.88 15.21 -11.08
N GLY A 36 -4.14 15.51 -10.01
CA GLY A 36 -4.56 16.43 -8.94
C GLY A 36 -5.42 15.78 -7.85
N GLU A 37 -5.73 14.49 -7.99
CA GLU A 37 -6.44 13.70 -6.98
C GLU A 37 -5.48 13.18 -5.90
N GLY A 38 -6.03 12.78 -4.74
CA GLY A 38 -5.26 12.16 -3.66
C GLY A 38 -4.65 10.82 -4.08
N PHE A 39 -3.49 10.48 -3.52
CA PHE A 39 -2.73 9.30 -3.88
C PHE A 39 -3.48 7.99 -3.64
N SER A 40 -4.22 7.89 -2.52
CA SER A 40 -5.06 6.72 -2.23
C SER A 40 -6.15 6.52 -3.30
N HIS A 41 -6.75 7.60 -3.78
CA HIS A 41 -7.76 7.54 -4.85
C HIS A 41 -7.13 7.09 -6.18
N LEU A 42 -5.97 7.64 -6.54
CA LEU A 42 -5.23 7.23 -7.73
C LEU A 42 -4.91 5.74 -7.75
N GLN A 43 -4.46 5.20 -6.61
CA GLN A 43 -4.18 3.77 -6.48
C GLN A 43 -5.45 2.92 -6.49
N ALA A 44 -6.51 3.33 -5.81
CA ALA A 44 -7.79 2.62 -5.85
C ALA A 44 -8.30 2.50 -7.29
N GLU A 45 -8.15 3.56 -8.08
CA GLU A 45 -8.48 3.55 -9.50
C GLU A 45 -7.59 2.59 -10.32
N GLN A 46 -6.29 2.59 -10.07
CA GLN A 46 -5.36 1.64 -10.70
C GLN A 46 -5.76 0.19 -10.42
N ILE A 47 -6.13 -0.11 -9.17
CA ILE A 47 -6.57 -1.44 -8.73
C ILE A 47 -7.88 -1.84 -9.42
N ARG A 48 -8.84 -0.91 -9.51
CA ARG A 48 -10.11 -1.15 -10.19
C ARG A 48 -9.90 -1.53 -11.66
N ARG A 49 -9.10 -0.76 -12.40
CA ARG A 49 -8.76 -1.04 -13.79
C ARG A 49 -8.01 -2.35 -13.97
N TYR A 50 -7.09 -2.66 -13.07
CA TYR A 50 -6.42 -3.96 -13.05
C TYR A 50 -7.42 -5.11 -12.93
N ARG A 51 -8.38 -5.02 -11.99
CA ARG A 51 -9.39 -6.06 -11.77
C ARG A 51 -10.35 -6.18 -12.96
N GLU A 52 -10.75 -5.07 -13.56
CA GLU A 52 -11.55 -5.06 -14.80
C GLU A 52 -10.81 -5.77 -15.95
N ALA A 53 -9.56 -5.38 -16.21
CA ALA A 53 -8.73 -6.00 -17.24
C ALA A 53 -8.40 -7.48 -16.95
N TRP A 54 -8.30 -7.87 -15.67
CA TRP A 54 -8.11 -9.26 -15.28
C TRP A 54 -9.32 -10.12 -15.66
N LYS A 55 -10.52 -9.61 -15.35
CA LYS A 55 -11.79 -10.27 -15.68
C LYS A 55 -11.94 -10.44 -17.19
N GLU A 56 -11.59 -9.42 -17.97
CA GLU A 56 -11.61 -9.47 -19.43
C GLU A 56 -10.59 -10.48 -19.99
N ALA A 57 -9.41 -10.58 -19.38
CA ALA A 57 -8.37 -11.52 -19.80
C ALA A 57 -8.72 -13.00 -19.53
N GLY A 58 -9.65 -13.26 -18.61
CA GLY A 58 -10.23 -14.60 -18.40
C GLY A 58 -9.26 -15.64 -17.81
N HIS A 59 -8.31 -15.21 -16.97
CA HIS A 59 -7.39 -16.15 -16.30
C HIS A 59 -8.13 -17.14 -15.39
N ASP A 60 -7.60 -18.35 -15.28
CA ASP A 60 -8.18 -19.46 -14.51
C ASP A 60 -7.94 -19.39 -12.99
N TRP A 61 -7.48 -18.25 -12.49
CA TRP A 61 -7.12 -18.06 -11.09
C TRP A 61 -7.33 -16.61 -10.62
N THR A 62 -7.41 -16.44 -9.29
CA THR A 62 -7.66 -15.15 -8.64
C THR A 62 -6.36 -14.43 -8.32
N PRO A 63 -6.16 -13.20 -8.84
CA PRO A 63 -4.95 -12.44 -8.60
C PRO A 63 -4.91 -11.91 -7.17
N ARG A 64 -3.72 -11.44 -6.76
CA ARG A 64 -3.54 -10.62 -5.57
C ARG A 64 -3.05 -9.23 -5.94
N VAL A 65 -3.45 -8.27 -5.12
CA VAL A 65 -3.10 -6.86 -5.22
C VAL A 65 -2.48 -6.42 -3.90
N SER A 66 -1.32 -5.77 -3.98
CA SER A 66 -0.70 -5.13 -2.83
C SER A 66 -0.58 -3.61 -3.02
N VAL A 67 -0.68 -2.90 -1.91
CA VAL A 67 -0.38 -1.46 -1.81
C VAL A 67 0.74 -1.24 -0.80
N SER A 68 1.63 -0.29 -1.08
CA SER A 68 2.70 0.09 -0.14
C SER A 68 2.37 1.36 0.63
N ARG A 69 2.65 1.39 1.93
CA ARG A 69 2.52 2.58 2.78
C ARG A 69 3.71 2.72 3.73
N SER A 70 4.12 3.96 3.98
CA SER A 70 5.01 4.29 5.08
C SER A 70 4.16 4.61 6.30
N ILE A 71 4.10 3.70 7.28
CA ILE A 71 3.26 3.82 8.49
C ILE A 71 4.14 3.67 9.73
N PHE A 72 4.13 4.67 10.59
CA PHE A 72 4.97 4.77 11.79
C PHE A 72 4.12 5.10 13.02
N PRO A 73 3.65 4.08 13.75
CA PRO A 73 2.95 4.29 15.02
C PRO A 73 3.84 4.96 16.06
N ILE A 74 3.38 6.08 16.62
CA ILE A 74 4.06 6.80 17.70
C ILE A 74 3.54 6.26 19.03
N VAL A 75 4.28 5.31 19.62
CA VAL A 75 3.92 4.67 20.89
C VAL A 75 4.90 4.98 22.03
N SER A 76 6.02 5.63 21.71
CA SER A 76 7.05 6.04 22.66
C SER A 76 7.57 7.45 22.38
N GLU A 77 8.31 8.01 23.35
CA GLU A 77 9.01 9.29 23.16
C GLU A 77 10.11 9.20 22.09
N VAL A 78 10.71 8.02 21.90
CA VAL A 78 11.71 7.77 20.87
C VAL A 78 11.07 7.89 19.49
N ASP A 79 9.89 7.26 19.28
CA ASP A 79 9.15 7.36 18.02
C ASP A 79 8.79 8.81 17.70
N ARG A 80 8.33 9.55 18.72
CA ARG A 80 7.98 10.96 18.59
C ARG A 80 9.18 11.79 18.12
N LYS A 81 10.37 11.54 18.66
CA LYS A 81 11.62 12.21 18.22
C LYS A 81 11.98 11.91 16.76
N PHE A 82 11.72 10.69 16.29
CA PHE A 82 12.08 10.29 14.92
C PHE A 82 11.02 10.66 13.86
N PHE A 83 9.74 10.71 14.23
CA PHE A 83 8.64 10.72 13.27
C PHE A 83 7.57 11.78 13.46
N ALA A 84 7.47 12.46 14.62
CA ALA A 84 6.42 13.46 14.82
C ALA A 84 6.45 14.57 13.75
N LEU A 85 7.64 15.11 13.49
CA LEU A 85 7.84 16.13 12.45
C LEU A 85 7.63 15.60 11.02
N ARG A 86 7.73 14.28 10.81
CA ARG A 86 7.49 13.66 9.49
C ARG A 86 6.00 13.42 9.21
N GLY A 87 5.19 13.35 10.26
CA GLY A 87 3.75 13.09 10.17
C GLY A 87 2.91 14.36 10.09
N GLU A 88 3.20 15.37 10.91
CA GLU A 88 2.37 16.58 11.04
C GLU A 88 2.25 17.38 9.74
N ASP A 89 3.32 17.48 8.94
CA ASP A 89 3.33 18.17 7.64
C ASP A 89 3.22 17.22 6.43
N SER A 90 2.95 15.92 6.67
CA SER A 90 2.93 14.93 5.61
C SER A 90 1.65 15.03 4.77
N HIS A 91 1.84 15.31 3.48
CA HIS A 91 0.79 15.34 2.47
C HIS A 91 1.28 14.61 1.22
N ASP A 92 0.35 14.24 0.35
CA ASP A 92 0.71 13.68 -0.95
C ASP A 92 1.44 14.75 -1.77
N GLN A 93 2.49 14.34 -2.49
CA GLN A 93 3.37 15.27 -3.19
C GLN A 93 3.46 14.94 -4.67
N ILE A 94 3.50 15.98 -5.49
CA ILE A 94 3.86 15.86 -6.90
C ILE A 94 5.36 16.12 -7.02
N GLY A 95 6.08 15.15 -7.57
CA GLY A 95 7.51 15.25 -7.84
C GLY A 95 7.86 14.73 -9.22
N VAL A 96 9.16 14.67 -9.50
CA VAL A 96 9.69 14.08 -10.73
C VAL A 96 10.67 12.98 -10.35
N ILE A 97 10.48 11.80 -10.92
CA ILE A 97 11.39 10.66 -10.81
C ILE A 97 11.62 10.09 -12.20
N ASP A 98 12.88 9.85 -12.55
CA ASP A 98 13.29 9.37 -13.88
C ASP A 98 12.71 10.18 -15.06
N GLY A 99 12.52 11.49 -14.84
CA GLY A 99 11.95 12.41 -15.84
C GLY A 99 10.42 12.36 -15.96
N LEU A 100 9.73 11.52 -15.19
CA LEU A 100 8.28 11.39 -15.16
C LEU A 100 7.69 12.14 -13.97
N GLN A 101 6.66 12.94 -14.23
CA GLN A 101 5.84 13.51 -13.16
C GLN A 101 5.12 12.39 -12.42
N SER A 102 5.23 12.40 -11.09
CA SER A 102 4.73 11.33 -10.24
C SER A 102 4.05 11.88 -8.99
N THR A 103 3.00 11.19 -8.57
CA THR A 103 2.34 11.44 -7.30
C THR A 103 2.88 10.46 -6.26
N PHE A 104 3.37 11.00 -5.15
CA PHE A 104 3.94 10.26 -4.02
C PHE A 104 2.93 10.27 -2.87
N GLY A 105 2.70 9.10 -2.28
CA GLY A 105 1.87 8.99 -1.09
C GLY A 105 2.52 9.62 0.14
N ARG A 106 1.73 10.25 0.98
CA ARG A 106 2.16 10.76 2.27
C ARG A 106 2.71 9.68 3.19
N THR A 107 3.49 10.12 4.18
CA THR A 107 3.87 9.28 5.32
C THR A 107 2.82 9.37 6.42
N TYR A 108 2.40 8.23 6.94
CA TYR A 108 1.48 8.14 8.08
C TYR A 108 2.32 8.00 9.35
N ALA A 109 2.43 9.05 10.15
CA ALA A 109 3.13 8.99 11.44
C ALA A 109 2.30 9.74 12.49
N ALA A 110 1.69 9.00 13.40
CA ALA A 110 0.83 9.53 14.45
C ALA A 110 0.63 8.48 15.55
N GLU A 111 -0.04 8.87 16.63
CA GLU A 111 -0.57 7.94 17.63
C GLU A 111 -1.54 6.91 16.99
N PRO A 112 -1.65 5.67 17.53
CA PRO A 112 -2.38 4.57 16.88
C PRO A 112 -3.83 4.87 16.50
N ASP A 113 -4.57 5.53 17.39
CA ASP A 113 -5.96 5.95 17.22
C ASP A 113 -6.13 6.92 16.05
N VAL A 114 -5.21 7.87 15.89
CA VAL A 114 -5.18 8.77 14.73
C VAL A 114 -4.83 8.01 13.44
N LEU A 115 -3.85 7.09 13.50
CA LEU A 115 -3.51 6.26 12.35
C LEU A 115 -4.68 5.40 11.89
N ILE A 116 -5.44 4.80 12.81
CA ILE A 116 -6.61 4.01 12.49
C ILE A 116 -7.65 4.85 11.73
N GLU A 117 -7.96 6.06 12.21
CA GLU A 117 -8.88 6.96 11.51
C GLU A 117 -8.38 7.36 10.12
N GLN A 118 -7.08 7.64 10.00
CA GLN A 118 -6.47 8.02 8.72
C GLN A 118 -6.49 6.87 7.71
N LEU A 119 -6.12 5.67 8.14
CA LEU A 119 -6.05 4.47 7.30
C LEU A 119 -7.45 3.94 6.96
N ALA A 120 -8.43 4.12 7.84
CA ALA A 120 -9.83 3.82 7.54
C ALA A 120 -10.41 4.66 6.39
N ARG A 121 -9.79 5.80 6.07
CA ARG A 121 -10.16 6.66 4.94
C ARG A 121 -9.33 6.39 3.68
N ASP A 122 -8.37 5.46 3.71
CA ASP A 122 -7.51 5.14 2.57
C ASP A 122 -8.19 4.15 1.62
N GLU A 123 -8.74 4.66 0.51
CA GLU A 123 -9.48 3.88 -0.49
C GLU A 123 -8.67 2.71 -1.05
N ALA A 124 -7.36 2.89 -1.29
CA ALA A 124 -6.52 1.85 -1.86
C ALA A 124 -6.23 0.73 -0.85
N LEU A 125 -6.13 1.06 0.43
CA LEU A 125 -5.97 0.06 1.49
C LEU A 125 -7.18 -0.88 1.56
N HIS A 126 -8.40 -0.35 1.41
CA HIS A 126 -9.63 -1.15 1.32
C HIS A 126 -9.73 -1.97 0.03
N ALA A 127 -9.15 -1.47 -1.07
CA ALA A 127 -9.19 -2.16 -2.36
C ALA A 127 -8.15 -3.30 -2.48
N ALA A 128 -7.10 -3.30 -1.66
CA ALA A 128 -5.98 -4.23 -1.74
C ALA A 128 -6.17 -5.51 -0.91
N ASP A 129 -5.51 -6.59 -1.33
CA ASP A 129 -5.46 -7.85 -0.59
C ASP A 129 -4.28 -7.89 0.40
N THR A 130 -3.29 -7.01 0.21
CA THR A 130 -2.05 -7.00 1.00
C THR A 130 -1.52 -5.57 1.15
N LEU A 131 -1.06 -5.25 2.36
CA LEU A 131 -0.37 -4.01 2.69
C LEU A 131 1.11 -4.34 2.85
N MET A 132 1.94 -3.63 2.13
CA MET A 132 3.39 -3.67 2.30
C MET A 132 3.81 -2.44 3.10
N LEU A 133 4.39 -2.67 4.27
CA LEU A 133 4.94 -1.59 5.10
C LEU A 133 6.34 -1.24 4.62
N THR A 134 6.52 0.01 4.18
CA THR A 134 7.81 0.56 3.82
C THR A 134 8.49 1.09 5.07
N ILE A 135 9.58 0.45 5.47
CA ILE A 135 10.32 0.74 6.69
C ILE A 135 11.70 1.36 6.39
N PRO A 136 12.22 2.28 7.22
CA PRO A 136 13.49 2.96 7.00
C PRO A 136 14.67 2.03 7.35
N SER A 137 15.23 1.37 6.35
CA SER A 137 16.33 0.40 6.53
C SER A 137 17.56 0.97 7.23
N GLN A 138 17.77 2.29 7.19
CA GLN A 138 18.87 2.98 7.85
C GLN A 138 18.77 3.00 9.38
N LEU A 139 17.59 2.73 9.95
CA LEU A 139 17.38 2.73 11.41
C LEU A 139 17.74 1.40 12.08
N GLY A 140 18.21 0.41 11.32
CA GLY A 140 18.67 -0.88 11.85
C GLY A 140 17.54 -1.85 12.19
N VAL A 141 17.89 -3.09 12.49
CA VAL A 141 16.92 -4.20 12.64
C VAL A 141 15.99 -3.98 13.84
N ASP A 142 16.53 -3.66 15.01
CA ASP A 142 15.76 -3.56 16.25
C ASP A 142 14.67 -2.49 16.18
N PHE A 143 15.01 -1.32 15.62
CA PHE A 143 14.05 -0.22 15.50
C PHE A 143 12.98 -0.50 14.45
N ASN A 144 13.35 -1.15 13.34
CA ASN A 144 12.38 -1.58 12.35
C ASN A 144 11.45 -2.69 12.88
N LEU A 145 11.97 -3.61 13.69
CA LEU A 145 11.15 -4.60 14.40
C LEU A 145 10.15 -3.92 15.34
N HIS A 146 10.59 -2.92 16.09
CA HIS A 146 9.71 -2.10 16.94
C HIS A 146 8.58 -1.44 16.14
N ILE A 147 8.87 -0.82 14.99
CA ILE A 147 7.84 -0.23 14.11
C ILE A 147 6.81 -1.29 13.69
N LEU A 148 7.28 -2.45 13.22
CA LEU A 148 6.41 -3.53 12.76
C LEU A 148 5.56 -4.10 13.89
N GLN A 149 6.14 -4.29 15.07
CA GLN A 149 5.44 -4.77 16.26
C GLN A 149 4.39 -3.76 16.72
N ALA A 150 4.73 -2.47 16.81
CA ALA A 150 3.79 -1.43 17.20
C ALA A 150 2.59 -1.35 16.22
N PHE A 151 2.83 -1.50 14.92
CA PHE A 151 1.74 -1.55 13.93
C PHE A 151 0.86 -2.79 14.14
N ALA A 152 1.47 -3.96 14.29
CA ALA A 152 0.77 -5.23 14.45
C ALA A 152 -0.08 -5.28 15.74
N GLU A 153 0.39 -4.67 16.83
CA GLU A 153 -0.29 -4.70 18.13
C GLU A 153 -1.34 -3.60 18.28
N HIS A 154 -1.08 -2.40 17.74
CA HIS A 154 -1.90 -1.22 18.04
C HIS A 154 -2.76 -0.70 16.88
N VAL A 155 -2.43 -1.05 15.63
CA VAL A 155 -3.13 -0.50 14.44
C VAL A 155 -3.85 -1.59 13.65
N ALA A 156 -3.13 -2.64 13.26
CA ALA A 156 -3.65 -3.70 12.38
C ALA A 156 -4.97 -4.33 12.89
N PRO A 157 -5.14 -4.67 14.18
CA PRO A 157 -6.37 -5.31 14.66
C PRO A 157 -7.62 -4.44 14.45
N ALA A 158 -7.50 -3.12 14.61
CA ALA A 158 -8.61 -2.20 14.43
C ALA A 158 -9.02 -2.03 12.95
N LEU A 159 -8.12 -2.34 12.01
CA LEU A 159 -8.41 -2.41 10.59
C LEU A 159 -9.00 -3.77 10.17
N GLY A 160 -9.25 -4.67 11.13
CA GLY A 160 -9.79 -6.01 10.89
C GLY A 160 -8.73 -7.06 10.50
N TRP A 161 -7.45 -6.71 10.63
CA TRP A 161 -6.36 -7.58 10.21
C TRP A 161 -6.07 -8.62 11.27
N GLN A 162 -5.82 -9.85 10.82
CA GLN A 162 -5.52 -10.98 11.69
C GLN A 162 -4.07 -11.43 11.48
N PRO A 163 -3.37 -11.86 12.55
CA PRO A 163 -2.04 -12.43 12.42
C PRO A 163 -2.02 -13.61 11.45
N ASN A 164 -1.12 -13.55 10.47
CA ASN A 164 -1.03 -14.60 9.46
C ASN A 164 -0.19 -15.81 9.92
N THR A 165 -0.72 -16.57 10.87
CA THR A 165 -0.12 -17.84 11.33
C THR A 165 -0.64 -19.06 10.53
N ALA A 166 -1.58 -18.85 9.60
CA ALA A 166 -2.33 -19.92 8.93
C ALA A 166 -1.95 -20.15 7.45
N GLY A 167 -1.15 -19.27 6.83
CA GLY A 167 -0.68 -19.44 5.44
C GLY A 167 -0.91 -18.21 4.57
N PRO A 168 -0.33 -18.14 3.36
CA PRO A 168 -0.38 -16.92 2.54
C PRO A 168 -1.81 -16.45 2.26
N VAL A 169 -2.06 -15.15 2.41
CA VAL A 169 -3.35 -14.52 2.10
C VAL A 169 -3.71 -14.81 0.63
N THR A 170 -4.95 -15.23 0.40
CA THR A 170 -5.56 -15.39 -0.92
C THR A 170 -6.32 -14.12 -1.29
N GLY A 171 -6.26 -13.68 -2.55
CA GLY A 171 -7.02 -12.50 -2.99
C GLY A 171 -8.53 -12.73 -2.93
N TYR A 172 -9.32 -11.65 -2.93
CA TYR A 172 -10.78 -11.75 -2.97
C TYR A 172 -11.28 -12.29 -4.32
N SER A 173 -12.32 -13.14 -4.28
CA SER A 173 -12.99 -13.60 -5.50
C SER A 173 -13.50 -12.40 -6.31
N LEU A 174 -13.24 -12.42 -7.62
CA LEU A 174 -13.74 -11.43 -8.57
C LEU A 174 -15.08 -11.85 -9.20
N GLU A 175 -15.78 -12.82 -8.58
CA GLU A 175 -17.11 -13.23 -9.02
C GLU A 175 -18.10 -12.05 -8.98
N VAL A 176 -18.99 -12.04 -9.98
CA VAL A 176 -19.87 -10.93 -10.38
C VAL A 176 -21.07 -10.79 -9.47
#